data_AF-A0A183SED4-F1
#
_entry.id   AF-A0A183SED4-F1
#
_cell.length_a   1.000
_cell.length_b   1.000
_cell.length_c   1.000
_cell.angle_alpha   90.00
_cell.angle_beta   90.00
_cell.angle_gamma   90.00
#
_symmetry.space_group_name_H-M   'P 1'
#
loop_
_entity.id
_entity.type
_entity.pdbx_description
1 polymer ?
#
loop_
_entity_poly.entity_id
_entity_poly.type
_entity_poly.pdbx_seq_one_letter_code
_entity_poly.pdbx_strand_id
1 'polypeptide(L)' 'MSTEFTPTDKLFIMNLTQTEFAGFSFVNPEFVVEV' A
#
# COMPACT_ATOMS: atom_id res chain seq x y z
N MET A 1 2.05 -10.51 19.41
CA MET A 1 1.12 -9.54 18.81
C MET A 1 0.56 -10.16 17.55
N SER A 2 -0.75 -10.03 17.30
CA SER A 2 -1.35 -10.50 16.06
C SER A 2 -0.85 -9.62 14.91
N THR A 3 -0.29 -10.22 13.85
CA THR A 3 0.14 -9.53 12.61
C THR A 3 -1.00 -9.42 11.61
N GLU A 4 -2.23 -9.33 12.11
CA GLU A 4 -3.45 -9.31 11.31
C GLU A 4 -3.81 -7.86 10.99
N PHE A 5 -4.08 -7.57 9.72
CA PHE A 5 -4.61 -6.28 9.31
C PHE A 5 -6.12 -6.21 9.56
N THR A 6 -6.63 -5.01 9.84
CA THR A 6 -8.07 -4.78 9.84
C THR A 6 -8.64 -5.09 8.45
N PRO A 7 -9.73 -5.85 8.34
CA PRO A 7 -10.39 -6.10 7.07
C PRO A 7 -10.81 -4.80 6.39
N THR A 8 -10.68 -4.73 5.06
CA THR A 8 -11.10 -3.55 4.29
C THR A 8 -12.59 -3.56 4.00
N ASP A 9 -13.20 -2.38 4.02
CA ASP A 9 -14.58 -2.18 3.58
C ASP A 9 -14.61 -2.01 2.06
N LYS A 10 -15.25 -2.96 1.38
CA LYS A 10 -15.28 -3.01 -0.09
C LYS A 10 -16.01 -1.82 -0.70
N LEU A 11 -17.14 -1.41 -0.12
CA LEU A 11 -17.91 -0.30 -0.67
C LEU A 11 -17.17 1.01 -0.46
N PHE A 12 -16.48 1.16 0.67
CA PHE A 12 -15.64 2.32 0.90
C PHE A 12 -14.51 2.40 -0.14
N ILE A 13 -13.75 1.31 -0.34
CA ILE A 13 -12.62 1.27 -1.28
C ILE A 13 -13.07 1.54 -2.74
N MET A 14 -14.23 1.01 -3.15
CA MET A 14 -14.75 1.21 -4.52
C MET A 14 -15.14 2.66 -4.83
N ASN A 15 -15.41 3.47 -3.80
CA ASN A 15 -15.80 4.88 -3.95
C ASN A 15 -14.62 5.86 -3.77
N LEU A 16 -13.39 5.35 -3.64
CA LEU A 16 -12.19 6.19 -3.55
C LEU A 16 -11.70 6.63 -4.95
N THR A 17 -11.22 7.88 -5.03
CA THR A 17 -10.61 8.44 -6.25
C THR A 17 -9.20 7.89 -6.46
N GLN A 18 -9.06 6.73 -7.11
CA GLN A 18 -7.78 6.02 -7.23
C GLN A 18 -6.66 6.81 -7.93
N THR A 19 -7.00 7.78 -8.77
CA THR A 19 -6.02 8.59 -9.51
C THR A 19 -5.18 9.49 -8.61
N GLU A 20 -5.61 9.73 -7.35
CA GLU A 20 -4.83 10.52 -6.39
C GLU A 20 -3.54 9.80 -5.93
N PHE A 21 -3.45 8.48 -6.12
CA PHE A 21 -2.29 7.67 -5.75
C PHE A 21 -1.37 7.34 -6.93
N ALA A 22 -1.60 7.94 -8.10
CA ALA A 22 -0.74 7.75 -9.26
C ALA A 22 0.69 8.24 -8.95
N GLY A 23 1.69 7.40 -9.22
CA GLY A 23 3.10 7.72 -8.93
C GLY A 23 3.53 7.54 -7.47
N PHE A 24 2.67 7.00 -6.59
CA PHE A 24 3.03 6.72 -5.20
C PHE A 24 4.12 5.66 -5.05
N SER A 25 4.10 4.63 -5.91
CA SER A 25 5.03 3.50 -5.82
C SER A 25 6.48 3.96 -5.98
N PHE A 26 7.30 3.74 -4.95
CA PHE A 26 8.73 4.00 -4.93
C PHE A 26 9.47 2.86 -4.22
N VAL A 27 10.63 2.48 -4.76
CA VAL A 27 11.58 1.57 -4.11
C VAL A 27 12.91 2.29 -4.05
N ASN A 28 13.55 2.30 -2.89
CA ASN A 28 14.85 2.94 -2.72
C ASN A 28 15.95 2.15 -3.48
N PRO A 29 16.58 2.71 -4.51
CA PRO A 29 17.63 2.02 -5.26
C PRO A 29 18.92 1.83 -4.46
N GLU A 30 19.14 2.64 -3.42
CA GLU A 30 20.34 2.57 -2.57
C GLU A 30 20.23 1.50 -1.46
N PHE A 31 19.08 0.85 -1.32
CA PHE A 31 18.87 -0.18 -0.31
C PHE A 31 19.32 -1.54 -0.85
N VAL A 32 20.48 -2.00 -0.38
CA VAL A 32 21.02 -3.33 -0.70
C VAL A 32 20.74 -4.28 0.46
N VAL A 33 20.07 -5.40 0.18
CA VAL A 33 19.89 -6.49 1.14
C VAL A 33 21.08 -7.42 1.03
N GLU A 34 21.90 -7.52 2.09
CA GLU A 34 22.89 -8.57 2.21
C GLU A 34 22.17 -9.89 2.55
N VAL A 35 22.41 -10.93 1.75
CA VAL A 35 21.79 -12.26 1.87
C VAL A 35 22.77 -13.25 2.46
#